data_AF-A0A0F9IT67-F1
#
_entry.id   AF-A0A0F9IT67-F1
#
_cell.length_a   1.000
_cell.length_b   1.000
_cell.length_c   1.000
_cell.angle_alpha   90.00
_cell.angle_beta   90.00
_cell.angle_gamma   90.00
#
_symmetry.space_group_name_H-M   'P 1'
#
loop_
_entity.id
_entity.type
_entity.pdbx_description
1 polymer ?
#
loop_
_entity_poly.entity_id
_entity_poly.type
_entity_poly.pdbx_seq_one_letter_code
_entity_poly.pdbx_strand_id
1 'polypeptide(L)' 'MAEDNQEETEAEEEMRNRYTAIVRKSRLEYVAICLELNVSARGEDLASVEKNLKNAIELYLEDIKEHPD' A
#
# COMPACT_ATOMS: atom_id res chain seq x y z
N MET A 1 6.63 -30.91 19.60
CA MET A 1 6.62 -30.79 18.12
C MET A 1 5.44 -29.91 17.70
N ALA A 2 5.34 -28.70 18.23
CA ALA A 2 4.19 -27.81 17.97
C ALA A 2 4.55 -26.33 18.24
N GLU A 3 5.76 -25.89 17.86
CA GLU A 3 6.18 -24.49 18.07
C GLU A 3 6.67 -23.81 16.77
N ASP A 4 6.86 -24.54 15.67
CA ASP A 4 7.39 -23.97 14.41
C ASP A 4 6.32 -23.35 13.49
N ASN A 5 5.04 -23.36 13.87
CA ASN A 5 3.93 -23.05 12.95
C ASN A 5 3.33 -21.64 13.09
N GLN A 6 3.94 -20.76 13.89
CA GLN A 6 3.48 -19.38 14.10
C GLN A 6 4.27 -18.35 13.27
N GLU A 7 5.58 -18.54 13.07
CA GLU A 7 6.43 -17.60 12.31
C GLU A 7 6.18 -17.64 10.80
N GLU A 8 5.82 -18.79 10.22
CA GLU A 8 5.52 -18.90 8.77
C GLU A 8 4.27 -18.10 8.36
N THR A 9 3.28 -17.98 9.26
CA THR A 9 2.03 -17.26 9.00
C THR A 9 2.19 -15.74 8.96
N GLU A 10 3.05 -15.16 9.81
CA GLU A 10 3.26 -13.71 9.86
C GLU A 10 4.09 -13.21 8.66
N ALA A 11 5.09 -13.98 8.22
CA ALA A 11 5.88 -13.66 7.04
C ALA A 11 5.08 -13.80 5.72
N GLU A 12 4.10 -14.70 5.67
CA GLU A 12 3.16 -14.81 4.55
C GLU A 12 2.12 -13.67 4.55
N GLU A 13 1.68 -13.19 5.71
CA GLU A 13 0.84 -11.99 5.83
C GLU A 13 1.60 -10.70 5.48
N GLU A 14 2.87 -10.58 5.87
CA GLU A 14 3.74 -9.48 5.40
C GLU A 14 4.01 -9.57 3.89
N MET A 15 4.17 -10.78 3.33
CA MET A 15 4.26 -10.98 1.88
C MET A 15 2.95 -10.68 1.13
N ARG A 16 1.80 -10.80 1.80
CA ARG A 16 0.47 -10.50 1.21
C ARG A 16 0.24 -9.02 0.93
N ASN A 17 1.04 -8.11 1.48
CA ASN A 17 0.83 -6.67 1.33
C ASN A 17 1.98 -5.95 0.60
N ARG A 18 2.66 -6.65 -0.32
CA ARG A 18 3.56 -5.97 -1.26
C ARG A 18 2.76 -5.39 -2.41
N TYR A 19 2.75 -4.06 -2.51
CA TYR A 19 2.10 -3.33 -3.58
C TYR A 19 3.13 -2.80 -4.58
N THR A 20 2.77 -2.80 -5.85
CA THR A 20 3.57 -2.24 -6.93
C THR A 20 3.02 -0.87 -7.28
N ALA A 21 3.87 0.15 -7.21
CA ALA A 21 3.49 1.51 -7.55
C ALA A 21 4.34 2.08 -8.68
N ILE A 22 3.69 2.80 -9.60
CA ILE A 22 4.39 3.65 -10.58
C ILE A 22 4.42 5.06 -10.02
N VAL A 23 5.63 5.61 -9.83
CA VAL A 23 5.84 7.00 -9.41
C VAL A 23 6.37 7.82 -10.58
N ARG A 24 5.74 8.96 -10.84
CA ARG A 24 6.14 9.91 -11.89
C ARG A 24 6.28 11.31 -11.32
N LYS A 25 7.39 11.98 -11.63
CA LYS A 25 7.52 13.43 -11.43
C LYS A 25 6.68 14.17 -12.48
N SER A 26 5.67 14.91 -12.04
CA SER A 26 4.93 15.89 -12.84
C SER A 26 5.60 17.28 -12.73
N ARG A 27 5.03 18.29 -13.40
CA ARG A 27 5.57 19.66 -13.39
C ARG A 27 5.59 20.28 -11.99
N LEU A 28 4.63 19.94 -11.14
CA LEU A 28 4.45 20.55 -9.82
C LEU A 28 4.79 19.57 -8.69
N GLU A 29 4.39 18.31 -8.84
CA GLU A 29 4.42 17.30 -7.77
C GLU A 29 4.78 15.92 -8.32
N TYR A 30 5.11 14.99 -7.44
CA TYR A 30 5.13 13.57 -7.75
C TYR A 30 3.72 13.00 -7.67
N VAL A 31 3.40 12.08 -8.58
CA VAL A 31 2.15 11.34 -8.63
C VAL A 31 2.48 9.86 -8.60
N ALA A 32 1.78 9.10 -7.78
CA ALA A 32 1.92 7.66 -7.68
C ALA A 32 0.57 6.95 -7.85
N ILE A 33 0.60 5.76 -8.46
CA ILE A 33 -0.55 4.87 -8.60
C ILE A 33 -0.15 3.44 -8.18
N CYS A 34 -0.92 2.86 -7.27
CA CYS A 34 -0.86 1.45 -6.90
C CYS A 34 -1.60 0.62 -7.95
N LEU A 35 -0.91 -0.35 -8.55
CA LEU A 35 -1.44 -1.11 -9.68
C LEU A 35 -2.50 -2.14 -9.27
N GLU A 36 -2.35 -2.71 -8.08
CA GLU A 36 -3.23 -3.76 -7.57
C GLU A 36 -4.57 -3.20 -7.10
N LEU A 37 -4.58 -1.98 -6.54
CA LEU A 37 -5.76 -1.37 -5.92
C LEU A 37 -6.34 -0.21 -6.74
N ASN A 38 -5.65 0.24 -7.79
CA ASN A 38 -5.98 1.43 -8.56
C ASN A 38 -6.14 2.69 -7.68
N VAL A 39 -5.44 2.73 -6.55
CA VAL A 39 -5.38 3.87 -5.62
C VAL A 39 -4.25 4.80 -6.04
N SER A 40 -4.48 6.11 -5.97
CA SER A 40 -3.50 7.11 -6.35
C SER A 40 -3.23 8.13 -5.24
N ALA A 41 -2.02 8.66 -5.21
CA ALA A 41 -1.61 9.71 -4.29
C ALA A 41 -0.61 10.68 -4.94
N ARG A 42 -0.39 11.83 -4.31
CA ARG A 42 0.52 12.89 -4.79
C ARG A 42 1.38 13.42 -3.64
N GLY A 43 2.54 13.97 -3.94
CA GLY A 43 3.46 14.55 -2.96
C GLY A 43 4.49 15.49 -3.58
N GLU A 44 5.05 16.41 -2.80
CA GLU A 44 6.02 17.40 -3.30
C GLU A 44 7.36 16.74 -3.71
N ASP A 45 7.72 15.68 -3.00
CA ASP A 45 8.92 14.87 -3.16
C ASP A 45 8.63 13.34 -3.14
N LEU A 46 9.66 12.52 -3.31
CA LEU A 46 9.52 11.05 -3.33
C LEU A 46 9.04 10.49 -1.97
N ALA A 47 9.52 11.05 -0.86
CA ALA A 47 9.16 10.57 0.47
C ALA A 47 7.70 10.88 0.81
N SER A 48 7.23 12.08 0.46
CA SER A 48 5.85 12.50 0.69
C SER A 48 4.86 11.75 -0.20
N VAL A 49 5.18 11.51 -1.49
CA VAL A 49 4.28 10.72 -2.35
C VAL A 49 4.19 9.27 -1.89
N GLU A 50 5.29 8.68 -1.43
CA GLU A 50 5.32 7.32 -0.89
C GLU A 50 4.47 7.21 0.39
N LYS A 51 4.70 8.12 1.35
CA LYS A 51 3.90 8.19 2.58
C LYS A 51 2.41 8.38 2.28
N ASN A 52 2.08 9.29 1.38
CA ASN A 52 0.70 9.57 1.02
C ASN A 52 0.04 8.39 0.32
N LEU A 53 0.78 7.65 -0.52
CA LEU A 53 0.28 6.44 -1.16
C LEU A 53 0.02 5.33 -0.15
N LYS A 54 0.93 5.12 0.81
CA LYS A 54 0.75 4.14 1.88
C LYS A 54 -0.52 4.42 2.69
N ASN A 55 -0.71 5.67 3.12
CA ASN A 55 -1.91 6.07 3.85
C ASN A 55 -3.20 5.89 3.02
N ALA A 56 -3.15 6.20 1.72
CA ALA A 56 -4.30 6.03 0.84
C ALA A 56 -4.68 4.55 0.65
N ILE A 57 -3.69 3.66 0.59
CA ILE A 57 -3.90 2.20 0.56
C ILE A 57 -4.53 1.74 1.89
N GLU A 58 -4.00 2.15 3.04
CA GLU A 58 -4.54 1.78 4.35
C GLU A 58 -6.00 2.21 4.49
N LEU A 59 -6.32 3.47 4.15
CA LEU A 59 -7.69 3.99 4.18
C LEU A 59 -8.63 3.22 3.24
N TYR A 60 -8.17 2.86 2.05
CA TYR A 60 -8.96 2.05 1.12
C TYR A 60 -9.25 0.66 1.68
N LEU A 61 -8.26 0.00 2.28
CA LEU A 61 -8.42 -1.33 2.87
C LEU A 61 -9.35 -1.31 4.09
N GLU A 62 -9.32 -0.24 4.89
CA GLU A 62 -10.26 -0.02 5.98
C GLU A 62 -11.68 0.16 5.45
N ASP A 63 -11.88 1.01 4.44
CA ASP A 63 -13.19 1.29 3.84
C ASP A 63 -13.86 0.02 3.29
N ILE A 64 -13.15 -0.79 2.49
CA ILE A 64 -13.70 -2.05 1.94
C ILE A 64 -14.01 -3.09 3.03
N LYS A 65 -13.34 -3.01 4.18
CA LYS A 65 -13.57 -3.92 5.32
C LYS A 65 -14.80 -3.49 6.12
N GLU A 66 -15.01 -2.19 6.29
CA GLU A 66 -16.19 -1.64 6.97
C GLU A 66 -17.45 -1.65 6.09
N HIS A 67 -17.26 -1.57 4.78
CA HIS A 67 -18.32 -1.50 3.77
C HIS A 67 -18.16 -2.59 2.69
N PRO A 68 -18.33 -3.87 3.04
CA PRO A 68 -18.34 -4.95 2.05
C PRO A 68 -19.58 -4.87 1.15
N ASP A 69 -19.40 -5.22 -0.14
CA ASP A 69 -20.48 -5.32 -1.15
C ASP A 69 -21.61 -6.29 -0.74
#